data_AF-A0A0A2WHE3-F1
#
_entry.id   AF-A0A0A2WHE3-F1
#
_cell.length_a   1.000
_cell.length_b   1.000
_cell.length_c   1.000
_cell.angle_alpha   90.00
_cell.angle_beta   90.00
_cell.angle_gamma   90.00
#
_symmetry.space_group_name_H-M   'P 1'
#
loop_
_entity.id
_entity.type
_entity.pdbx_description
1 polymer ?
#
loop_
_entity_poly.entity_id
_entity_poly.type
_entity_poly.pdbx_seq_one_letter_code
_entity_poly.pdbx_strand_id
1 'polypeptide(L)'
;MRLMIQAGDLVTYSVTPTVFAQWEYRDDIGMRERGANSDINSPDGDGEPNLSGWEAVKHTGSVWRKKEGHTSISFKDMALERAWGFIFGQETTLERSQA
;
A
#
# COMPACT_ATOMS: atom_id res chain seq x y z
N MET A 1 -14.28 -29.73 -10.19
CA MET A 1 -14.75 -28.35 -9.93
C MET A 1 -14.92 -27.54 -11.22
N ARG A 2 -13.87 -27.16 -11.97
CA ARG A 2 -14.01 -26.36 -13.21
C ARG A 2 -15.01 -26.90 -14.24
N LEU A 3 -15.01 -28.23 -14.47
CA LEU A 3 -15.92 -28.89 -15.42
C LEU A 3 -17.40 -28.77 -15.01
N MET A 4 -17.70 -28.80 -13.70
CA MET A 4 -19.07 -28.71 -13.19
C MET A 4 -19.61 -27.27 -13.24
N ILE A 5 -18.72 -26.28 -13.10
CA ILE A 5 -19.06 -24.86 -13.31
C ILE A 5 -19.41 -24.60 -14.77
N GLN A 6 -18.60 -25.14 -15.69
CA GLN A 6 -18.82 -25.00 -17.14
C GLN A 6 -20.06 -25.75 -17.62
N ALA A 7 -20.40 -26.88 -16.99
CA ALA A 7 -21.61 -27.65 -17.28
C ALA A 7 -22.89 -27.00 -16.73
N GLY A 8 -22.77 -25.97 -15.86
CA GLY A 8 -23.93 -25.33 -15.21
C GLY A 8 -24.47 -26.09 -13.99
N ASP A 9 -23.88 -27.24 -13.65
CA ASP A 9 -24.26 -28.08 -12.52
C ASP A 9 -23.90 -27.45 -11.16
N LEU A 10 -23.03 -26.45 -11.16
CA LEU A 10 -22.65 -25.68 -9.98
C LEU A 10 -22.84 -24.18 -10.25
N VAL A 11 -23.86 -23.58 -9.62
CA VAL A 11 -24.05 -22.13 -9.62
C VAL A 11 -22.99 -21.50 -8.72
N THR A 12 -22.01 -20.85 -9.34
CA THR A 12 -20.97 -20.12 -8.61
C THR A 12 -21.32 -18.66 -8.52
N TYR A 13 -21.42 -18.14 -7.30
CA TYR A 13 -21.47 -16.69 -7.08
C TYR A 13 -20.04 -16.20 -6.87
N SER A 14 -19.48 -15.53 -7.87
CA SER A 14 -18.25 -14.76 -7.69
C SER A 14 -18.65 -13.40 -7.13
N VAL A 15 -18.54 -13.25 -5.81
CA VAL A 15 -18.51 -11.92 -5.19
C VAL A 15 -17.08 -11.44 -5.29
N THR A 16 -16.73 -10.81 -6.43
CA THR A 16 -15.44 -10.11 -6.50
C THR A 16 -15.65 -8.78 -5.80
N PRO A 17 -15.09 -8.56 -4.59
CA PRO A 17 -15.21 -7.26 -3.95
C PRO A 17 -14.59 -6.22 -4.88
N THR A 18 -15.25 -5.07 -5.04
CA THR A 18 -14.68 -3.94 -5.75
C THR A 18 -13.30 -3.68 -5.15
N VAL A 19 -12.27 -3.67 -6.00
CA VAL A 19 -10.93 -3.33 -5.55
C VAL A 19 -11.03 -1.93 -4.92
N PHE A 20 -10.66 -1.83 -3.65
CA PHE A 20 -10.58 -0.57 -2.92
C PHE A 20 -9.11 -0.17 -2.80
N ALA A 21 -8.87 1.12 -2.60
CA ALA A 21 -7.52 1.63 -2.35
C ALA A 21 -6.90 0.89 -1.16
N GLN A 22 -5.78 0.21 -1.38
CA GLN A 22 -5.04 -0.48 -0.33
C GLN A 22 -3.83 0.35 0.08
N TRP A 23 -3.46 0.21 1.34
CA TRP A 23 -2.25 0.77 1.91
C TRP A 23 -1.28 -0.36 2.22
N GLU A 24 0.00 -0.06 2.10
CA GLU A 24 1.08 -0.97 2.47
C GLU A 24 2.14 -0.20 3.24
N TYR A 25 2.92 -0.90 4.05
CA TYR A 25 4.09 -0.32 4.67
C TYR A 25 5.02 0.21 3.59
N ARG A 26 5.60 1.37 3.84
CA ARG A 26 6.69 1.90 3.01
C ARG A 26 7.83 0.89 2.97
N ASP A 27 8.55 0.88 1.86
CA ASP A 27 9.75 0.06 1.73
C ASP A 27 10.82 0.49 2.75
N ASP A 28 11.72 -0.44 3.07
CA ASP A 28 12.93 -0.17 3.85
C ASP A 28 12.69 0.45 5.24
N ILE A 29 11.61 0.04 5.92
CA ILE A 29 11.37 0.35 7.35
C ILE A 29 11.44 -0.90 8.25
N GLY A 30 11.91 -2.03 7.71
CA GLY A 30 12.04 -3.30 8.43
C GLY A 30 10.73 -4.09 8.59
N MET A 31 9.71 -3.78 7.78
CA MET A 31 8.39 -4.44 7.82
C MET A 31 8.26 -5.60 6.84
N ARG A 32 9.12 -5.65 5.81
CA ARG A 32 9.14 -6.72 4.81
C ARG A 32 9.65 -8.03 5.43
N GLU A 33 10.71 -7.93 6.22
CA GLU A 33 11.33 -9.03 6.98
C GLU A 33 10.40 -9.58 8.07
N ARG A 34 9.29 -8.88 8.35
CA ARG A 34 8.28 -9.25 9.36
C ARG A 34 6.98 -9.78 8.74
N GLY A 35 6.91 -9.92 7.42
CA GLY A 35 5.71 -10.36 6.71
C GLY A 35 4.50 -9.43 6.90
N ALA A 36 4.75 -8.13 7.17
CA ALA A 36 3.71 -7.21 7.66
C ALA A 36 2.82 -6.62 6.55
N ASN A 37 3.25 -6.72 5.29
CA ASN A 37 2.38 -6.49 4.13
C ASN A 37 1.78 -7.85 3.76
N SER A 38 0.45 -7.98 3.76
CA SER A 38 -0.30 -9.22 3.50
C SER A 38 -0.12 -9.77 2.07
N ASP A 39 1.11 -9.99 1.64
CA ASP A 39 1.49 -10.65 0.42
C ASP A 39 2.03 -12.03 0.75
N ILE A 40 1.17 -13.03 0.51
CA ILE A 40 1.47 -14.44 0.75
C ILE A 40 2.56 -14.99 -0.19
N ASN A 41 2.92 -14.24 -1.24
CA ASN A 41 3.95 -14.63 -2.21
C ASN A 41 5.26 -13.85 -2.03
N SER A 42 5.35 -12.95 -1.06
CA SER A 42 6.60 -12.22 -0.82
C SER A 42 7.60 -13.17 -0.16
N PRO A 43 8.82 -13.34 -0.72
CA PRO A 43 9.85 -14.14 -0.08
C PRO A 43 10.19 -13.53 1.28
N ASP A 44 10.22 -14.38 2.32
CA ASP A 44 10.72 -13.98 3.63
C ASP A 44 12.12 -13.38 3.47
N GLY A 45 12.31 -12.18 4.00
CA GLY A 45 13.55 -11.43 3.82
C GLY A 45 14.64 -11.95 4.75
N ASP A 46 15.46 -12.89 4.28
CA ASP A 46 16.58 -13.48 5.03
C ASP A 46 17.82 -12.55 5.16
N GLY A 47 17.63 -11.23 5.11
CA GLY A 47 18.70 -10.23 5.07
C GLY A 47 18.67 -9.22 6.22
N GLU A 48 19.78 -8.53 6.44
CA GLU A 48 19.84 -7.38 7.34
C GLU A 48 18.79 -6.34 6.88
N PRO A 49 17.91 -5.85 7.78
CA PRO A 49 16.82 -4.98 7.36
C PRO A 49 17.38 -3.67 6.83
N ASN A 50 17.06 -3.34 5.57
CA ASN A 50 17.30 -2.01 5.05
C ASN A 50 16.35 -1.03 5.77
N LEU A 51 16.90 -0.01 6.41
CA LEU A 51 16.17 0.99 7.21
C LEU A 51 16.19 2.39 6.58
N SER A 52 16.59 2.52 5.31
CA SER A 52 16.65 3.81 4.61
C SER A 52 15.29 4.49 4.44
N GLY A 53 14.19 3.75 4.52
CA GLY A 53 12.82 4.24 4.37
C GLY A 53 12.37 5.16 5.50
N TRP A 54 13.05 5.15 6.66
CA TRP A 54 12.69 6.00 7.81
C TRP A 54 12.84 7.50 7.53
N GLU A 55 13.72 7.92 6.62
CA GLU A 55 13.81 9.32 6.21
C GLU A 55 12.52 9.79 5.50
N ALA A 56 11.93 8.93 4.67
CA ALA A 56 10.64 9.22 4.05
C ALA A 56 9.51 9.28 5.09
N VAL A 57 9.54 8.43 6.12
CA VAL A 57 8.57 8.46 7.23
C VAL A 57 8.66 9.78 7.99
N LYS A 58 9.86 10.26 8.30
CA LYS A 58 10.06 11.55 9.01
C LYS A 58 9.56 12.73 8.19
N HIS A 59 9.76 12.70 6.87
CA HIS A 59 9.30 13.76 5.97
C HIS A 59 7.79 13.75 5.75
N THR A 60 7.19 12.56 5.58
CA THR A 60 5.76 12.41 5.25
C THR A 60 4.85 12.27 6.48
N GLY A 61 5.41 11.94 7.64
CA GLY A 61 4.65 11.64 8.85
C GLY A 61 3.91 10.30 8.83
N SER A 62 4.20 9.42 7.87
CA SER A 62 3.47 8.18 7.68
C SER A 62 4.38 6.99 7.35
N VAL A 63 4.16 5.88 8.06
CA VAL A 63 4.77 4.56 7.76
C VAL A 63 4.05 3.83 6.64
N TRP A 64 2.88 4.34 6.23
CA TRP A 64 2.05 3.77 5.18
C TRP A 64 2.26 4.53 3.88
N ARG A 65 2.15 3.83 2.75
CA ARG A 65 1.95 4.40 1.42
C ARG A 65 0.77 3.75 0.72
N LYS A 66 0.31 4.36 -0.38
CA LYS A 66 -0.66 3.71 -1.27
C LYS A 66 0.03 2.54 -1.96
N LYS A 67 -0.64 1.39 -1.99
CA LYS A 67 -0.20 0.25 -2.78
C LYS A 67 -0.35 0.57 -4.27
N GLU A 68 0.70 0.36 -5.04
CA GLU A 68 0.69 0.57 -6.48
C GLU A 68 -0.17 -0.48 -7.22
N GLY A 69 -0.59 -0.18 -8.45
CA GLY A 69 -1.38 -1.09 -9.30
C GLY A 69 -2.87 -0.77 -9.40
N HIS A 70 -3.39 0.17 -8.61
CA HIS A 70 -4.80 0.57 -8.62
C HIS A 70 -5.02 2.09 -8.54
N THR A 71 -4.35 2.85 -9.41
CA THR A 71 -4.32 4.32 -9.38
C THR A 71 -5.71 4.95 -9.53
N SER A 72 -6.62 4.34 -10.30
CA SER A 72 -7.95 4.87 -10.62
C SER A 72 -8.95 4.88 -9.45
N ILE A 73 -8.66 4.13 -8.38
CA ILE A 73 -9.51 4.01 -7.18
C ILE A 73 -8.83 4.57 -5.94
N SER A 74 -7.59 5.05 -6.08
CA SER A 74 -6.79 5.55 -4.97
C SER A 74 -7.19 6.98 -4.59
N PHE A 75 -7.30 7.26 -3.29
CA PHE A 75 -7.51 8.62 -2.80
C PHE A 75 -6.39 9.54 -3.30
N LYS A 76 -6.68 10.81 -3.59
CA LYS A 76 -5.68 11.77 -4.07
C LYS A 76 -4.55 11.97 -3.05
N ASP A 77 -4.89 12.09 -1.77
CA ASP A 77 -3.93 12.29 -0.69
C ASP A 77 -4.14 11.26 0.44
N MET A 78 -3.07 10.89 1.14
CA MET A 78 -3.19 10.12 2.39
C MET A 78 -3.53 11.07 3.54
N ALA A 79 -4.53 10.70 4.34
CA ALA A 79 -5.00 11.54 5.44
C ALA A 79 -3.92 11.84 6.49
N LEU A 80 -3.05 10.87 6.81
CA LEU A 80 -1.96 11.05 7.76
C LEU A 80 -0.90 12.03 7.25
N GLU A 81 -0.54 11.95 5.96
CA GLU A 81 0.41 12.89 5.36
C GLU A 81 -0.15 14.32 5.33
N ARG A 82 -1.44 14.46 5.00
CA ARG A 82 -2.15 15.74 5.08
C ARG A 82 -2.16 16.30 6.49
N ALA A 83 -2.52 15.48 7.48
CA ALA A 83 -2.56 15.87 8.88
C ALA A 83 -1.17 16.29 9.39
N TRP A 84 -0.12 15.56 9.00
CA TRP A 84 1.26 15.88 9.36
C TRP A 84 1.65 17.29 8.89
N GLY A 85 1.38 17.63 7.63
CA GLY A 85 1.63 18.96 7.09
C GLY A 85 0.84 20.07 7.79
N PHE A 86 -0.40 19.79 8.21
CA PHE A 86 -1.19 20.76 8.98
C PHE A 86 -0.67 20.98 10.41
N ILE A 87 -0.19 19.92 11.07
CA ILE A 87 0.23 19.96 12.48
C ILE A 87 1.62 20.60 12.60
N PHE A 88 2.56 20.23 11.73
CA PHE A 88 3.96 20.65 11.85
C PHE A 88 4.35 21.81 10.93
N GLY A 89 3.42 22.29 10.09
CA GLY A 89 3.64 23.41 9.18
C GLY A 89 4.37 22.98 7.89
N GLN A 90 3.99 23.58 6.75
CA GLN A 90 4.60 23.31 5.45
C GLN A 90 6.05 23.80 5.39
N GLU A 91 6.98 22.86 5.36
CA GLU A 91 8.02 22.80 4.32
C GLU A 91 8.32 21.34 4.01
N THR A 92 7.39 20.65 3.34
CA THR A 92 7.66 19.33 2.76
C THR A 92 7.03 19.21 1.39
N THR A 93 7.72 19.83 0.42
CA THR A 93 7.90 19.34 -0.96
C THR A 93 6.65 18.84 -1.71
N LEU A 94 5.60 19.66 -1.86
CA LEU A 94 4.48 19.35 -2.77
C LEU A 94 4.31 20.34 -3.93
N GLU A 95 4.96 21.50 -3.88
CA GLU A 95 5.01 22.45 -5.00
C GLU A 95 5.86 21.94 -6.18
N ARG A 96 6.72 20.92 -6.00
CA ARG A 96 7.55 20.37 -7.09
C ARG A 96 6.86 19.37 -8.01
N SER A 97 5.61 18.98 -7.74
CA SER A 97 4.88 18.03 -8.58
C SER A 97 3.91 18.68 -9.59
N GLN A 98 3.96 20.01 -9.72
CA GLN A 98 3.09 20.78 -10.62
C GLN A 98 3.84 21.72 -11.58
N ALA A 99 5.14 21.51 -11.81
CA ALA A 99 5.92 22.21 -12.84
C ALA A 99 6.41 21.24 -13.91
#